data_AF-A0A3S1CPB0-F1
#
_entry.id   AF-A0A3S1CPB0-F1
#
_cell.length_a   1.000
_cell.length_b   1.000
_cell.length_c   1.000
_cell.angle_alpha   90.00
_cell.angle_beta   90.00
_cell.angle_gamma   90.00
#
_symmetry.space_group_name_H-M   'P 1'
#
loop_
_entity.id
_entity.type
_entity.pdbx_description
1 polymer ?
#
loop_
_entity_poly.entity_id
_entity_poly.type
_entity_poly.pdbx_seq_one_letter_code
_entity_poly.pdbx_strand_id
1 'polypeptide(L)' 'MTELLQIKAVTKRFGGLVAVNNVSFAVREREILSV' A
#
# COMPACT_ATOMS: atom_id res chain seq x y z
N MET A 1 -4.82 18.82 3.08
CA MET A 1 -3.66 18.32 2.32
C MET A 1 -4.10 17.04 1.63
N THR A 2 -4.00 16.95 0.31
CA THR A 2 -4.56 15.84 -0.47
C THR A 2 -3.54 14.70 -0.57
N GLU A 3 -3.96 13.46 -0.36
CA GLU A 3 -3.12 12.27 -0.58
C GLU A 3 -2.94 12.06 -2.10
N LEU A 4 -1.70 11.83 -2.54
CA LEU A 4 -1.40 11.55 -3.95
C LEU A 4 -1.67 10.08 -4.28
N LEU A 5 -1.32 9.18 -3.37
CA LEU A 5 -1.60 7.74 -3.45
C LEU A 5 -2.21 7.27 -2.13
N GLN A 6 -3.23 6.42 -2.21
CA GLN A 6 -3.86 5.80 -1.05
C GLN A 6 -4.03 4.30 -1.28
N ILE A 7 -3.46 3.50 -0.39
CA ILE A 7 -3.56 2.04 -0.35
C ILE A 7 -4.38 1.67 0.90
N LYS A 8 -5.47 0.91 0.71
CA LYS A 8 -6.33 0.46 1.80
C LYS A 8 -6.49 -1.05 1.78
N ALA A 9 -6.09 -1.70 2.88
CA ALA A 9 -6.30 -3.11 3.15
C ALA A 9 -5.93 -4.03 1.97
N VAL A 10 -4.87 -3.69 1.23
CA VAL A 10 -4.51 -4.43 0.01
C VAL A 10 -3.91 -5.77 0.40
N THR A 11 -4.44 -6.83 -0.23
CA THR A 11 -3.97 -8.20 -0.06
C THR A 11 -3.74 -8.83 -1.43
N LYS A 12 -2.58 -9.48 -1.62
CA LYS A 12 -2.24 -10.22 -2.84
C LYS A 12 -1.89 -11.66 -2.50
N ARG A 13 -2.51 -12.59 -3.22
CA ARG A 13 -2.33 -14.04 -3.03
C ARG A 13 -1.88 -14.70 -4.32
N PHE A 14 -1.04 -15.71 -4.19
CA PHE A 14 -0.60 -16.60 -5.26
C PHE A 14 -0.80 -18.04 -4.77
N GLY A 15 -1.90 -18.68 -5.20
CA GLY A 15 -2.31 -19.97 -4.65
C GLY A 15 -2.51 -19.90 -3.13
N GLY A 16 -1.85 -20.79 -2.39
CA GLY A 16 -1.88 -20.81 -0.92
C GLY A 16 -1.02 -19.74 -0.23
N LEU A 17 -0.17 -19.01 -0.97
CA LEU A 17 0.71 -17.99 -0.40
C LEU A 17 0.04 -16.62 -0.36
N VAL A 18 0.11 -15.94 0.79
CA VAL A 18 -0.22 -14.52 0.92
C VAL A 18 1.06 -13.70 0.76
N ALA A 19 1.23 -13.06 -0.39
CA ALA A 19 2.43 -12.27 -0.71
C ALA A 19 2.34 -10.82 -0.22
N VAL A 20 1.13 -10.25 -0.15
CA VAL A 20 0.86 -8.96 0.48
C VAL A 20 -0.33 -9.16 1.40
N ASN A 21 -0.23 -8.73 2.66
CA ASN A 21 -1.25 -9.01 3.67
C ASN A 21 -1.76 -7.73 4.33
N ASN A 22 -2.99 -7.32 3.99
CA ASN A 22 -3.70 -6.20 4.60
C ASN A 22 -2.88 -4.89 4.72
N VAL A 23 -2.12 -4.56 3.68
CA VAL A 23 -1.25 -3.37 3.71
C VAL A 23 -2.08 -2.11 3.48
N SER A 24 -1.83 -1.09 4.30
CA SER A 24 -2.47 0.22 4.19
C SER A 24 -1.44 1.34 4.41
N PHE A 25 -1.41 2.32 3.52
CA PHE A 25 -0.60 3.52 3.65
C PHE A 25 -1.09 4.60 2.68
N ALA A 26 -0.61 5.82 2.85
CA ALA A 26 -0.81 6.92 1.92
C ALA A 26 0.53 7.57 1.60
N VAL A 27 0.63 8.20 0.44
CA VAL A 27 1.78 9.01 0.04
C VAL A 27 1.27 10.41 -0.30
N ARG A 28 1.87 11.43 0.31
CA ARG A 28 1.56 12.84 0.06
C ARG A 28 2.33 13.35 -1.16
N GLU A 29 1.87 14.46 -1.73
CA GLU A 29 2.64 15.14 -2.77
C GLU A 29 4.06 15.50 -2.25
N ARG A 30 5.09 15.20 -3.05
CA ARG A 30 6.52 15.37 -2.71
C ARG A 30 7.07 14.50 -1.57
N GLU A 31 6.31 13.52 -1.06
CA GLU A 31 6.81 12.56 -0.08
C GLU A 31 7.67 11.48 -0.75
N ILE A 32 8.82 11.16 -0.14
CA ILE A 32 9.66 10.03 -0.53
C ILE A 32 9.41 8.90 0.47
N LEU A 33 8.77 7.82 0.01
CA LEU A 33 8.53 6.60 0.77
C LEU A 33 9.44 5.48 0.24
N SER A 34 10.10 4.75 1.13
CA SER A 34 10.90 3.57 0.81
C SER A 34 10.46 2.39 1.66
N VAL A 35 10.49 1.18 1.08
CA VAL A 35 10.13 -0.10 1.71
C VAL A 35 11.25 -1.11 1.58
#